data_AF-A0A4T0WVM4-F1
#
_entry.id   AF-A0A4T0WVM4-F1
#
_cell.length_a   1.000
_cell.length_b   1.000
_cell.length_c   1.000
_cell.angle_alpha   90.00
_cell.angle_beta   90.00
_cell.angle_gamma   90.00
#
_symmetry.space_group_name_H-M   'P 1'
#
loop_
_entity.id
_entity.type
_entity.pdbx_description
1 polymer ?
#
loop_
_entity_poly.entity_id
_entity_poly.type
_entity_poly.pdbx_seq_one_letter_code
_entity_poly.pdbx_strand_id
1 'polypeptide(L)'
;MSTTKQSKKLNKSSIKGQEVQKRTIFKPLLTNPYTKKNVWPRIEPTVQVDLLQILETDTLQPLRIWNSFTPEERKLSNSTEHENIITRFNSIMEKLEEQVKSNPETSNPITALFVCRYDIPCKLTYKHLPTLCQLANVKLITLPKGSAKKLAKVTNSKHDIQFLALHRNAIPEKSFLALTIDSTVEDVKIGFLENYENQKLNMNVKYILTEMPIKKKQPKKT
;
A
#
# COMPACT_ATOMS: atom_id res chain seq x y z
N MET A 1 -19.14 -28.75 -66.17
CA MET A 1 -18.93 -29.14 -64.77
C MET A 1 -19.06 -27.90 -63.90
N SER A 2 -20.19 -27.76 -63.20
CA SER A 2 -20.53 -26.61 -62.38
C SER A 2 -21.07 -27.11 -61.04
N THR A 3 -20.32 -26.92 -59.96
CA THR A 3 -20.71 -27.37 -58.61
C THR A 3 -21.32 -26.20 -57.83
N THR A 4 -22.64 -26.18 -57.76
CA THR A 4 -23.42 -25.21 -56.98
C THR A 4 -23.38 -25.61 -55.50
N LYS A 5 -22.63 -24.88 -54.67
CA LYS A 5 -22.66 -25.01 -53.21
C LYS A 5 -23.98 -24.46 -52.66
N GLN A 6 -24.85 -25.35 -52.18
CA GLN A 6 -26.04 -24.98 -51.42
C GLN A 6 -25.64 -24.41 -50.05
N SER A 7 -25.94 -23.13 -49.80
CA SER A 7 -25.86 -22.51 -48.49
C SER A 7 -26.98 -23.03 -47.58
N LYS A 8 -26.65 -23.87 -46.60
CA LYS A 8 -27.58 -24.27 -45.53
C LYS A 8 -28.02 -23.04 -44.73
N LYS A 9 -29.30 -22.66 -44.83
CA LYS A 9 -29.95 -21.72 -43.90
C LYS A 9 -29.89 -22.31 -42.49
N LEU A 10 -29.15 -21.65 -41.59
CA LEU A 10 -29.14 -21.96 -40.17
C LEU A 10 -30.50 -21.65 -39.56
N ASN A 11 -31.16 -22.69 -39.04
CA ASN A 11 -32.45 -22.62 -38.37
C ASN A 11 -32.36 -21.75 -37.10
N LYS A 12 -33.21 -20.70 -37.05
CA LYS A 12 -33.35 -19.74 -35.93
C LYS A 12 -34.00 -20.33 -34.65
N SER A 13 -34.13 -21.66 -34.54
CA SER A 13 -34.86 -22.35 -33.47
C SER A 13 -33.96 -23.15 -32.51
N SER A 14 -32.64 -23.05 -32.59
CA SER A 14 -31.74 -23.71 -31.64
C SER A 14 -31.69 -22.96 -30.30
N ILE A 15 -31.75 -23.69 -29.19
CA ILE A 15 -31.55 -23.20 -27.80
C ILE A 15 -30.20 -22.44 -27.67
N LYS A 16 -29.20 -22.76 -28.51
CA LYS A 16 -27.94 -22.01 -28.60
C LYS A 16 -28.07 -20.62 -29.25
N GLY A 17 -29.12 -20.36 -30.03
CA GLY A 17 -29.44 -19.04 -30.60
C GLY A 17 -30.36 -18.18 -29.71
N GLN A 18 -30.81 -18.73 -28.58
CA GLN A 18 -31.47 -18.00 -27.49
C GLN A 18 -30.50 -17.63 -26.37
N GLU A 19 -29.19 -17.67 -26.63
CA GLU A 19 -28.22 -16.97 -25.82
C GLU A 19 -28.65 -15.49 -25.83
N VAL A 20 -29.19 -15.04 -24.69
CA VAL A 20 -29.87 -13.76 -24.55
C VAL A 20 -28.95 -12.70 -25.12
N GLN A 21 -29.32 -12.09 -26.26
CA GLN A 21 -28.51 -11.03 -26.85
C GLN A 21 -28.24 -10.01 -25.76
N LYS A 22 -26.98 -9.84 -25.38
CA LYS A 22 -26.57 -8.90 -24.35
C LYS A 22 -26.17 -7.61 -25.03
N ARG A 23 -26.70 -6.49 -24.55
CA ARG A 23 -26.24 -5.17 -24.96
C ARG A 23 -25.10 -4.76 -24.04
N THR A 24 -23.97 -4.38 -24.61
CA THR A 24 -22.90 -3.70 -23.88
C THR A 24 -23.31 -2.25 -23.63
N ILE A 25 -23.28 -1.83 -22.37
CA ILE A 25 -23.60 -0.47 -21.92
C ILE A 25 -22.43 0.04 -21.09
N PHE A 26 -21.97 1.24 -21.41
CA PHE A 26 -20.95 1.94 -20.63
C PHE A 26 -21.62 2.82 -19.59
N LYS A 27 -21.44 2.48 -18.30
CA LYS A 27 -21.97 3.28 -17.20
C LYS A 27 -20.90 4.29 -16.76
N PRO A 28 -21.21 5.60 -16.76
CA PRO A 28 -20.30 6.59 -16.20
C PRO A 28 -20.24 6.40 -14.69
N LEU A 29 -19.03 6.30 -14.16
CA LEU A 29 -18.72 6.32 -12.75
C LEU A 29 -17.83 7.52 -12.46
N LEU A 30 -18.32 8.39 -11.59
CA LEU A 30 -17.51 9.44 -11.03
C LEU A 30 -16.47 8.80 -10.12
N THR A 31 -15.20 8.94 -10.48
CA THR A 31 -14.12 8.49 -9.59
C THR A 31 -13.76 9.57 -8.60
N ASN A 32 -13.45 9.17 -7.37
CA ASN A 32 -13.03 10.10 -6.34
C ASN A 32 -11.75 10.85 -6.80
N PRO A 33 -11.79 12.19 -6.96
CA PRO A 33 -10.66 12.97 -7.43
C PRO A 33 -9.54 13.07 -6.38
N TYR A 34 -9.87 12.90 -5.09
CA TYR A 34 -8.95 13.01 -3.96
C TYR A 34 -8.07 11.77 -3.80
N THR A 35 -8.58 10.57 -4.10
CA THR A 35 -7.82 9.32 -3.93
C THR A 35 -6.70 9.14 -4.95
N LYS A 36 -6.73 9.87 -6.07
CA LYS A 36 -5.65 9.84 -7.08
C LYS A 36 -4.42 10.65 -6.67
N LYS A 37 -4.58 11.61 -5.75
CA LYS A 37 -3.50 12.53 -5.36
C LYS A 37 -2.68 12.03 -4.17
N ASN A 38 -3.03 10.89 -3.58
CA ASN A 38 -2.20 10.21 -2.57
C ASN A 38 -1.08 9.46 -3.28
N VAL A 39 -0.03 10.19 -3.63
CA VAL A 39 1.14 9.64 -4.32
C VAL A 39 2.14 9.14 -3.28
N TRP A 40 2.66 7.95 -3.52
CA TRP A 40 3.78 7.42 -2.73
C TRP A 40 5.06 8.15 -3.13
N PRO A 41 5.96 8.48 -2.19
CA PRO A 41 7.22 9.12 -2.52
C PRO A 41 8.02 8.23 -3.48
N ARG A 42 8.65 8.87 -4.46
CA ARG A 42 9.46 8.16 -5.45
C ARG A 42 10.86 7.99 -4.88
N ILE A 43 11.27 6.75 -4.68
CA ILE A 43 12.60 6.42 -4.17
C ILE A 43 13.32 5.62 -5.26
N GLU A 44 14.56 5.98 -5.53
CA GLU A 44 15.39 5.30 -6.52
C GLU A 44 15.66 3.84 -6.09
N PRO A 45 15.61 2.85 -7.00
CA PRO A 45 15.82 1.45 -6.65
C PRO A 45 17.18 1.15 -6.01
N THR A 46 18.23 1.89 -6.35
CA THR A 46 19.57 1.79 -5.75
C THR A 46 19.52 2.13 -4.27
N VAL A 47 18.98 3.31 -3.94
CA VAL A 47 18.77 3.80 -2.58
C VAL A 47 17.89 2.83 -1.77
N GLN A 48 16.86 2.23 -2.38
CA GLN A 48 16.01 1.24 -1.70
C GLN A 48 16.78 0.00 -1.25
N VAL A 49 17.75 -0.45 -2.03
CA VAL A 49 18.61 -1.60 -1.69
C VAL A 49 19.62 -1.21 -0.60
N ASP A 50 20.21 -0.02 -0.71
CA ASP A 50 21.18 0.48 0.28
C ASP A 50 20.51 0.67 1.65
N LEU A 51 19.33 1.30 1.69
CA LEU A 51 18.52 1.46 2.90
C LEU A 51 18.19 0.11 3.54
N LEU A 52 17.83 -0.89 2.73
CA LEU A 52 17.58 -2.24 3.23
C LEU A 52 18.83 -2.84 3.87
N GLN A 53 19.99 -2.73 3.23
CA GLN A 53 21.25 -3.26 3.75
C GLN A 53 21.66 -2.59 5.06
N ILE A 54 21.47 -1.28 5.18
CA ILE A 54 21.76 -0.53 6.42
C ILE A 54 20.83 -0.99 7.56
N LEU A 55 19.52 -1.11 7.27
CA LEU A 55 18.55 -1.65 8.24
C LEU A 55 18.95 -3.05 8.71
N GLU A 56 19.35 -3.93 7.79
CA GLU A 56 19.76 -5.30 8.11
C GLU A 56 21.02 -5.34 8.99
N THR A 57 21.97 -4.43 8.76
CA THR A 57 23.29 -4.49 9.39
C THR A 57 23.32 -3.81 10.75
N ASP A 58 22.70 -2.64 10.87
CA ASP A 58 22.86 -1.75 12.03
C ASP A 58 21.57 -1.73 12.87
N THR A 59 20.48 -1.21 12.30
CA THR A 59 19.26 -0.89 13.04
C THR A 59 18.53 -2.10 13.62
N LEU A 60 18.56 -3.25 12.93
CA LEU A 60 17.81 -4.44 13.34
C LEU A 60 18.58 -5.40 14.26
N GLN A 61 19.87 -5.13 14.55
CA GLN A 61 20.65 -5.99 15.44
C GLN A 61 20.07 -6.08 16.87
N PRO A 62 19.65 -4.98 17.51
CA PRO A 62 19.07 -5.06 18.86
C PRO A 62 17.81 -5.93 18.87
N LEU A 63 16.97 -5.82 17.84
CA LEU A 63 15.76 -6.63 17.71
C LEU A 63 16.07 -8.10 17.45
N ARG A 64 17.11 -8.40 16.66
CA ARG A 64 17.58 -9.76 16.43
C ARG A 64 18.06 -10.43 17.72
N ILE A 65 18.88 -9.72 18.50
CA ILE A 65 19.39 -10.20 19.79
C ILE A 65 18.23 -10.44 20.74
N TRP A 66 17.32 -9.47 20.87
CA TRP A 66 16.12 -9.59 21.71
C TRP A 66 15.26 -10.80 21.37
N ASN A 67 15.02 -11.04 20.07
CA ASN A 67 14.21 -12.18 19.64
C ASN A 67 14.90 -13.54 19.86
N SER A 68 16.22 -13.56 19.97
CA SER A 68 16.99 -14.77 20.30
C SER A 68 16.93 -15.15 21.78
N PHE A 69 16.62 -14.21 22.66
CA PHE A 69 16.52 -14.47 24.10
C PHE A 69 15.33 -15.36 24.45
N THR A 70 15.55 -16.20 25.46
CA THR A 70 14.52 -16.97 26.15
C THR A 70 13.58 -16.05 26.93
N PRO A 71 12.35 -16.50 27.27
CA PRO A 71 11.39 -15.68 28.01
C PRO A 71 11.90 -15.17 29.36
N GLU A 72 12.84 -15.89 29.98
CA GLU A 72 13.44 -15.54 31.28
C GLU A 72 14.50 -14.45 31.11
N GLU A 73 15.37 -14.58 30.10
CA GLU A 73 16.38 -13.57 29.74
C GLU A 73 15.74 -12.24 29.30
N ARG A 74 14.58 -12.30 28.63
CA ARG A 74 13.81 -11.09 28.25
C ARG A 74 13.29 -10.31 29.46
N LYS A 75 12.96 -10.98 30.55
CA LYS A 75 12.53 -10.29 31.79
C LYS A 75 13.71 -9.65 32.51
N LEU A 76 14.92 -10.19 32.32
CA LEU A 76 16.13 -9.72 32.99
C LEU A 76 16.84 -8.60 32.20
N SER A 77 16.65 -8.58 30.88
CA SER A 77 17.23 -7.56 30.01
C SER A 77 16.37 -6.29 30.01
N ASN A 78 16.78 -5.29 30.79
CA ASN A 78 16.18 -3.95 30.81
C ASN A 78 16.49 -3.10 29.55
N SER A 79 16.89 -3.71 28.43
CA SER A 79 17.24 -2.96 27.23
C SER A 79 15.98 -2.45 26.54
N THR A 80 15.77 -1.13 26.56
CA THR A 80 14.65 -0.45 25.89
C THR A 80 14.91 -0.22 24.40
N GLU A 81 16.06 -0.62 23.87
CA GLU A 81 16.45 -0.33 22.49
C GLU A 81 15.53 -1.01 21.47
N HIS A 82 15.05 -2.23 21.79
CA HIS A 82 14.12 -2.97 20.94
C HIS A 82 12.72 -2.35 20.89
N GLU A 83 12.33 -1.58 21.92
CA GLU A 83 11.03 -0.89 21.96
C GLU A 83 10.95 0.26 20.96
N ASN A 84 12.11 0.80 20.55
CA ASN A 84 12.18 1.85 19.54
C ASN A 84 11.86 1.34 18.11
N ILE A 85 11.66 0.04 17.93
CA ILE A 85 11.38 -0.60 16.65
C ILE A 85 10.03 -1.31 16.70
N ILE A 86 9.08 -0.87 15.87
CA ILE A 86 7.73 -1.45 15.81
C ILE A 86 7.53 -2.17 14.47
N THR A 87 7.13 -3.44 14.52
CA THR A 87 6.94 -4.27 13.32
C THR A 87 5.47 -4.66 13.06
N ARG A 88 4.60 -4.52 14.07
CA ARG A 88 3.20 -4.94 13.99
C ARG A 88 2.33 -3.83 13.43
N PHE A 89 1.55 -4.14 12.40
CA PHE A 89 0.67 -3.18 11.73
C PHE A 89 -0.24 -2.41 12.71
N ASN A 90 -1.00 -3.12 13.55
CA ASN A 90 -1.93 -2.46 14.49
C ASN A 90 -1.20 -1.52 15.47
N SER A 91 -0.04 -1.93 15.98
CA SER A 91 0.77 -1.12 16.89
C SER A 91 1.33 0.12 16.20
N ILE A 92 1.77 0.00 14.94
CA ILE A 92 2.20 1.15 14.13
C ILE A 92 1.04 2.12 13.94
N MET A 93 -0.13 1.61 13.58
CA MET A 93 -1.31 2.45 13.35
C MET A 93 -1.77 3.17 14.61
N GLU A 94 -1.85 2.47 15.74
CA GLU A 94 -2.17 3.05 17.04
C GLU A 94 -1.20 4.19 17.39
N LYS A 95 0.11 3.96 17.24
CA LYS A 95 1.13 4.97 17.54
C LYS A 95 1.11 6.16 16.58
N LEU A 96 0.86 5.93 15.29
CA LEU A 96 0.69 7.01 14.32
C LEU A 96 -0.56 7.84 14.62
N GLU A 97 -1.68 7.21 14.98
CA GLU A 97 -2.89 7.92 15.37
C GLU A 97 -2.69 8.73 16.66
N GLU A 98 -1.99 8.17 17.65
CA GLU A 98 -1.58 8.89 18.85
C GLU A 98 -0.73 10.11 18.50
N GLN A 99 0.25 9.98 17.61
CA GLN A 99 1.12 11.07 17.15
C GLN A 99 0.39 12.13 16.31
N VAL A 100 -0.72 11.79 15.66
CA VAL A 100 -1.57 12.78 14.98
C VAL A 100 -2.42 13.54 15.99
N LYS A 101 -2.89 12.87 17.04
CA LYS A 101 -3.76 13.46 18.09
C LYS A 101 -2.96 14.30 19.08
N SER A 102 -1.82 13.80 19.51
CA SER A 102 -0.87 14.51 20.37
C SER A 102 0.00 15.40 19.49
N ASN A 103 0.24 16.64 19.87
CA ASN A 103 1.19 17.48 19.15
C ASN A 103 2.57 16.78 19.08
N PRO A 104 3.42 17.07 18.07
CA PRO A 104 4.66 16.34 17.77
C PRO A 104 5.75 16.38 18.86
N GLU A 105 5.48 16.97 20.03
CA GLU A 105 6.39 17.03 21.19
C GLU A 105 6.29 15.83 22.13
N THR A 106 5.66 14.73 21.70
CA THR A 106 5.76 13.48 22.45
C THR A 106 7.23 13.06 22.61
N SER A 107 7.58 12.51 23.78
CA SER A 107 8.97 12.21 24.18
C SER A 107 9.74 11.30 23.19
N ASN A 108 9.04 10.57 22.31
CA ASN A 108 9.68 9.70 21.31
C ASN A 108 8.78 9.47 20.07
N PRO A 109 8.70 10.41 19.11
CA PRO A 109 7.85 10.26 17.94
C PRO A 109 8.41 9.22 16.96
N ILE A 110 7.54 8.64 16.14
CA ILE A 110 7.93 7.85 14.97
C ILE A 110 8.48 8.82 13.93
N THR A 111 9.65 8.54 13.37
CA THR A 111 10.31 9.40 12.37
C THR A 111 10.25 8.80 10.97
N ALA A 112 10.40 7.48 10.86
CA ALA A 112 10.43 6.78 9.59
C ALA A 112 9.54 5.54 9.61
N LEU A 113 8.79 5.33 8.53
CA LEU A 113 7.96 4.16 8.27
C LEU A 113 8.40 3.48 6.97
N PHE A 114 8.95 2.27 7.09
CA PHE A 114 9.32 1.41 5.98
C PHE A 114 8.20 0.43 5.66
N VAL A 115 7.86 0.33 4.37
CA VAL A 115 6.76 -0.50 3.89
C VAL A 115 7.22 -1.40 2.74
N CYS A 116 7.05 -2.71 2.90
CA CYS A 116 7.30 -3.71 1.86
C CYS A 116 6.12 -3.77 0.87
N ARG A 117 5.85 -2.66 0.19
CA ARG A 117 4.66 -2.46 -0.66
C ARG A 117 4.44 -3.55 -1.70
N TYR A 118 5.53 -4.08 -2.27
CA TYR A 118 5.49 -5.09 -3.33
C TYR A 118 5.24 -6.52 -2.81
N ASP A 119 5.38 -6.74 -1.50
CA ASP A 119 5.19 -8.04 -0.86
C ASP A 119 3.80 -8.18 -0.21
N ILE A 120 3.07 -7.07 -0.05
CA ILE A 120 1.73 -7.07 0.54
C ILE A 120 0.67 -7.33 -0.56
N PRO A 121 -0.12 -8.42 -0.45
CA PRO A 121 -1.11 -8.77 -1.48
C PRO A 121 -2.29 -7.81 -1.52
N CYS A 122 -2.77 -7.37 -0.36
CA CYS A 122 -3.92 -6.49 -0.25
C CYS A 122 -3.50 -5.01 -0.31
N LYS A 123 -3.73 -4.37 -1.46
CA LYS A 123 -3.42 -2.94 -1.64
C LYS A 123 -4.22 -2.02 -0.73
N LEU A 124 -5.38 -2.46 -0.23
CA LEU A 124 -6.22 -1.65 0.65
C LEU A 124 -5.55 -1.38 2.01
N THR A 125 -4.73 -2.32 2.48
CA THR A 125 -4.06 -2.24 3.78
C THR A 125 -3.12 -1.05 3.91
N TYR A 126 -2.48 -0.61 2.83
CA TYR A 126 -1.51 0.48 2.87
C TYR A 126 -1.94 1.74 2.11
N LYS A 127 -3.12 1.76 1.48
CA LYS A 127 -3.57 2.89 0.64
C LYS A 127 -3.71 4.21 1.41
N HIS A 128 -3.98 4.15 2.71
CA HIS A 128 -4.17 5.32 3.57
C HIS A 128 -2.86 5.81 4.21
N LEU A 129 -1.79 5.01 4.17
CA LEU A 129 -0.52 5.35 4.83
C LEU A 129 0.08 6.67 4.35
N PRO A 130 0.09 7.03 3.05
CA PRO A 130 0.58 8.34 2.65
C PRO A 130 -0.16 9.48 3.34
N THR A 131 -1.48 9.34 3.52
CA THR A 131 -2.28 10.35 4.20
C THR A 131 -1.91 10.45 5.69
N LEU A 132 -1.81 9.30 6.35
CA LEU A 132 -1.52 9.24 7.78
C LEU A 132 -0.09 9.70 8.10
N CYS A 133 0.90 9.30 7.30
CA CYS A 133 2.29 9.68 7.48
C CYS A 133 2.50 11.19 7.35
N GLN A 134 1.86 11.84 6.38
CA GLN A 134 1.97 13.30 6.27
C GLN A 134 1.33 14.02 7.47
N LEU A 135 0.19 13.54 7.96
CA LEU A 135 -0.46 14.12 9.15
C LEU A 135 0.38 13.92 10.41
N ALA A 136 1.06 12.77 10.53
CA ALA A 136 1.95 12.45 11.64
C ALA A 136 3.36 13.04 11.48
N ASN A 137 3.66 13.70 10.36
CA ASN A 137 4.99 14.18 9.98
C ASN A 137 6.08 13.08 9.98
N VAL A 138 5.76 11.94 9.36
CA VAL A 138 6.60 10.74 9.29
C VAL A 138 7.07 10.51 7.86
N LYS A 139 8.37 10.19 7.68
CA LYS A 139 8.95 9.82 6.39
C LYS A 139 8.45 8.43 5.97
N LEU A 140 7.78 8.36 4.82
CA LEU A 140 7.27 7.10 4.27
C LEU A 140 8.25 6.53 3.24
N ILE A 141 8.70 5.30 3.44
CA ILE A 141 9.74 4.67 2.63
C ILE A 141 9.23 3.36 2.06
N THR A 142 9.37 3.18 0.74
CA THR A 142 9.06 1.89 0.09
C THR A 142 10.31 1.05 -0.04
N LEU A 143 10.23 -0.20 0.42
CA LEU A 143 11.28 -1.20 0.27
C LEU A 143 11.11 -2.03 -1.02
N PRO A 144 12.20 -2.62 -1.53
CA PRO A 144 12.16 -3.41 -2.75
C PRO A 144 11.42 -4.75 -2.54
N LYS A 145 11.09 -5.43 -3.62
CA LYS A 145 10.40 -6.74 -3.57
C LYS A 145 11.25 -7.79 -2.88
N GLY A 146 10.64 -8.61 -2.03
CA GLY A 146 11.30 -9.67 -1.26
C GLY A 146 11.91 -9.19 0.06
N SER A 147 11.76 -7.90 0.40
CA SER A 147 12.27 -7.34 1.65
C SER A 147 11.56 -7.92 2.87
N ALA A 148 10.28 -8.25 2.78
CA ALA A 148 9.53 -8.73 3.94
C ALA A 148 10.11 -10.03 4.54
N LYS A 149 10.57 -10.93 3.66
CA LYS A 149 11.23 -12.18 4.05
C LYS A 149 12.65 -11.95 4.56
N LYS A 150 13.39 -11.03 3.94
CA LYS A 150 14.75 -10.66 4.38
C LYS A 150 14.72 -10.06 5.79
N LEU A 151 13.82 -9.11 6.04
CA LEU A 151 13.62 -8.50 7.36
C LEU A 151 13.21 -9.53 8.42
N ALA A 152 12.32 -10.45 8.08
CA ALA A 152 11.94 -11.53 9.00
C ALA A 152 13.14 -12.44 9.35
N LYS A 153 13.96 -12.77 8.36
CA LYS A 153 15.18 -13.56 8.56
C LYS A 153 16.19 -12.84 9.47
N VAL A 154 16.41 -11.55 9.25
CA VAL A 154 17.39 -10.78 10.04
C VAL A 154 16.92 -10.60 11.48
N THR A 155 15.64 -10.31 11.69
CA THR A 155 15.09 -10.13 13.04
C THR A 155 14.80 -11.45 13.77
N ASN A 156 15.02 -12.60 13.13
CA ASN A 156 14.66 -13.93 13.64
C ASN A 156 13.15 -14.04 13.99
N SER A 157 12.31 -13.40 13.18
CA SER A 157 10.85 -13.42 13.35
C SER A 157 10.24 -14.62 12.64
N LYS A 158 9.23 -15.25 13.27
CA LYS A 158 8.48 -16.37 12.67
C LYS A 158 7.58 -15.94 11.50
N HIS A 159 7.24 -14.67 11.42
CA HIS A 159 6.32 -14.11 10.44
C HIS A 159 7.02 -13.07 9.57
N ASP A 160 6.58 -12.95 8.32
CA ASP A 160 7.05 -11.95 7.37
C ASP A 160 6.76 -10.53 7.89
N ILE A 161 7.78 -9.66 7.89
CA ILE A 161 7.66 -8.28 8.37
C ILE A 161 7.32 -7.38 7.19
N GLN A 162 6.06 -6.95 7.11
CA GLN A 162 5.57 -6.11 6.01
C GLN A 162 5.73 -4.61 6.27
N PHE A 163 5.72 -4.23 7.55
CA PHE A 163 5.78 -2.85 8.01
C PHE A 163 6.83 -2.76 9.11
N LEU A 164 7.61 -1.69 9.10
CA LEU A 164 8.63 -1.42 10.09
C LEU A 164 8.63 0.08 10.37
N ALA A 165 8.27 0.48 11.58
CA ALA A 165 8.34 1.85 12.05
C ALA A 165 9.52 2.01 13.00
N LEU A 166 10.22 3.12 12.87
CA LEU A 166 11.34 3.49 13.73
C LEU A 166 11.01 4.76 14.49
N HIS A 167 11.24 4.71 15.79
CA HIS A 167 11.22 5.88 16.65
C HIS A 167 12.47 6.75 16.46
N ARG A 168 12.40 8.03 16.83
CA ARG A 168 13.54 8.95 16.81
C ARG A 168 14.75 8.38 17.54
N ASN A 169 14.54 7.72 18.68
CA ASN A 169 15.63 7.13 19.46
C ASN A 169 16.30 5.92 18.77
N ALA A 170 15.62 5.21 17.86
CA ALA A 170 16.23 4.13 17.08
C ALA A 170 17.14 4.65 15.96
N ILE A 171 16.97 5.92 15.56
CA ILE A 171 17.75 6.54 14.49
C ILE A 171 18.51 7.73 15.10
N PRO A 172 19.76 7.54 15.54
CA PRO A 172 20.59 8.66 15.97
C PRO A 172 20.63 9.72 14.85
N GLU A 173 20.46 10.99 15.19
CA GLU A 173 20.34 12.08 14.19
C GLU A 173 21.54 12.19 13.24
N LYS A 174 22.70 11.69 13.67
CA LYS A 174 23.95 11.64 12.89
C LYS A 174 24.22 10.27 12.26
N SER A 175 23.30 9.33 12.37
CA SER A 175 23.43 8.02 11.72
C SER A 175 23.40 8.20 10.21
N PHE A 176 24.15 7.34 9.52
CA PHE A 176 24.13 7.31 8.05
C PHE A 176 22.71 7.09 7.51
N LEU A 177 21.88 6.34 8.24
CA LEU A 177 20.49 6.11 7.92
C LEU A 177 19.65 7.40 7.98
N ALA A 178 19.76 8.20 9.04
CA ALA A 178 19.06 9.49 9.13
C ALA A 178 19.41 10.41 7.95
N LEU A 179 20.71 10.61 7.72
CA LEU A 179 21.22 11.48 6.66
C LEU A 179 20.78 11.01 5.27
N THR A 180 20.78 9.70 5.04
CA THR A 180 20.32 9.13 3.77
C THR A 180 18.83 9.36 3.60
N ILE A 181 18.02 9.13 4.63
CA ILE A 181 16.57 9.35 4.57
C ILE A 181 16.25 10.82 4.30
N ASP A 182 16.85 11.74 5.04
CA ASP A 182 16.55 13.17 4.93
C ASP A 182 16.99 13.76 3.59
N SER A 183 18.08 13.26 3.01
CA SER A 183 18.58 13.74 1.72
C SER A 183 17.91 13.10 0.51
N THR A 184 17.51 11.83 0.58
CA THR A 184 17.03 11.07 -0.59
C THR A 184 15.51 10.90 -0.62
N VAL A 185 14.83 10.91 0.53
CA VAL A 185 13.41 10.59 0.62
C VAL A 185 12.59 11.88 0.69
N GLU A 186 11.85 12.13 -0.39
CA GLU A 186 10.89 13.22 -0.48
C GLU A 186 9.76 13.07 0.56
N ASP A 187 9.27 14.21 1.06
CA ASP A 187 8.10 14.25 1.93
C ASP A 187 6.82 13.82 1.20
N VAL A 188 5.85 13.31 1.98
CA VAL A 188 4.63 12.75 1.42
C VAL A 188 3.64 13.84 1.01
N LYS A 189 3.59 14.13 -0.28
CA LYS A 189 2.69 15.14 -0.83
C LYS A 189 1.26 14.64 -0.92
N ILE A 190 0.36 15.22 -0.13
CA ILE A 190 -1.08 14.99 -0.23
C ILE A 190 -1.69 16.09 -1.09
N GLY A 191 -1.93 15.80 -2.37
CA GLY A 191 -2.35 16.84 -3.31
C GLY A 191 -3.75 17.44 -3.08
N PHE A 192 -4.51 16.98 -2.08
CA PHE A 192 -5.71 17.69 -1.61
C PHE A 192 -5.44 18.68 -0.47
N LEU A 193 -4.38 18.49 0.31
CA LEU A 193 -3.98 19.45 1.35
C LEU A 193 -3.14 20.59 0.75
N GLU A 194 -2.27 20.29 -0.22
CA GLU A 194 -1.31 21.26 -0.77
C GLU A 194 -1.93 22.44 -1.55
N ASN A 195 -3.17 22.30 -2.03
CA ASN A 195 -3.81 23.29 -2.90
C ASN A 195 -5.20 23.65 -2.41
N TYR A 196 -5.37 23.92 -1.11
CA TYR A 196 -6.69 24.28 -0.55
C TYR A 196 -7.26 25.56 -1.18
N GLU A 197 -6.41 26.52 -1.57
CA GLU A 197 -6.84 27.80 -2.14
C GLU A 197 -7.20 27.74 -3.64
N ASN A 198 -6.54 26.86 -4.41
CA ASN A 198 -6.68 26.78 -5.88
C ASN A 198 -7.05 25.36 -6.35
N GLN A 199 -7.95 24.70 -5.62
CA GLN A 199 -8.29 23.31 -5.86
C GLN A 199 -9.15 23.14 -7.13
N LYS A 200 -8.52 23.16 -8.31
CA LYS A 200 -9.15 22.65 -9.53
C LYS A 200 -9.25 21.14 -9.43
N LEU A 201 -10.38 20.66 -8.92
CA LEU A 201 -10.71 19.24 -8.91
C LEU A 201 -11.05 18.83 -10.34
N ASN A 202 -10.07 18.25 -11.03
CA ASN A 202 -10.30 17.63 -12.32
C ASN A 202 -11.23 16.42 -12.11
N MET A 203 -12.53 16.64 -12.33
CA MET A 203 -13.53 15.58 -12.29
C MET A 203 -13.13 14.51 -13.30
N ASN A 204 -12.94 13.29 -12.82
CA ASN A 204 -12.59 12.18 -13.67
C ASN A 204 -13.75 11.17 -13.72
N VAL A 205 -14.46 11.17 -14.84
CA VAL A 205 -15.51 10.19 -15.13
C VAL A 205 -14.85 9.00 -15.82
N LYS A 206 -14.91 7.82 -15.20
CA LYS A 206 -14.53 6.55 -15.84
C LYS A 206 -15.77 5.84 -16.33
N TYR A 207 -15.67 5.10 -17.42
CA TYR A 207 -16.78 4.28 -17.92
C TYR A 207 -16.52 2.82 -17.57
N ILE A 208 -17.49 2.17 -16.94
CA ILE A 208 -17.45 0.72 -16.73
C ILE A 208 -18.32 0.04 -17.77
N LEU A 209 -17.74 -0.93 -18.46
CA LEU A 209 -18.46 -1.83 -19.34
C LEU A 209 -19.37 -2.72 -18.50
N THR A 210 -20.67 -2.70 -18.81
CA THR A 210 -21.66 -3.59 -18.22
C THR A 210 -22.46 -4.26 -19.33
N GLU A 211 -22.77 -5.53 -19.16
CA GLU A 211 -23.64 -6.26 -20.07
C GLU A 211 -25.07 -6.27 -19.52
N MET A 212 -26.04 -5.90 -20.34
CA MET A 212 -27.46 -5.95 -19.99
C MET A 212 -28.19 -6.94 -20.90
N PRO A 213 -28.92 -7.92 -20.33
CA PRO A 213 -29.71 -8.86 -21.12
C PRO A 213 -30.88 -8.15 -21.83
N ILE A 214 -31.06 -8.39 -23.12
CA ILE A 214 -32.18 -7.85 -23.89
C ILE A 214 -33.42 -8.74 -23.63
N LYS A 215 -34.38 -8.23 -22.84
CA LYS A 215 -35.70 -8.87 -22.69
C LYS A 215 -36.52 -8.65 -23.97
N LYS A 216 -36.87 -9.73 -24.67
CA LYS A 216 -37.81 -9.67 -25.79
C LYS A 216 -39.21 -9.34 -25.25
N LYS A 217 -39.84 -8.25 -25.71
CA LYS A 217 -41.24 -7.95 -25.37
C LYS A 217 -42.12 -9.06 -25.96
N GLN A 218 -42.92 -9.72 -25.13
CA GLN A 218 -43.96 -10.63 -25.63
C GLN A 218 -45.08 -9.79 -26.27
N PRO A 219 -45.61 -10.18 -27.44
CA PRO A 219 -46.73 -9.49 -28.05
C PRO A 219 -47.95 -9.61 -27.12
N LYS A 220 -48.62 -8.48 -26.86
CA LYS A 220 -49.91 -8.48 -26.16
C LYS A 220 -50.90 -9.27 -27.01
N LYS A 221 -51.50 -10.31 -26.43
CA LYS A 221 -52.66 -10.99 -27.03
C LYS A 221 -53.84 -10.01 -26.96
N THR A 222 -54.21 -9.45 -28.10
CA THR A 222 -55.53 -8.85 -28.34
C THR A 222 -56.55 -9.94 -28.59
#